data_AF-A0A1N6E620-F1
#
_entry.id   AF-A0A1N6E620-F1
#
_cell.length_a   1.000
_cell.length_b   1.000
_cell.length_c   1.000
_cell.angle_alpha   90.00
_cell.angle_beta   90.00
_cell.angle_gamma   90.00
#
_symmetry.space_group_name_H-M   'P 1'
#
loop_
_entity.id
_entity.type
_entity.pdbx_description
1 polymer ?
#
loop_
_entity_poly.entity_id
_entity_poly.type
_entity_poly.pdbx_seq_one_letter_code
_entity_poly.pdbx_strand_id
1 'polypeptide(L)' 'MAKKSQHVVPFGNGWAVLAEGRKTVSVITTRQSEAISYAKGIAKKQLAEVIIHGRNGKIRERNSYALR' A
#
# COMPACT_ATOMS: atom_id res chain seq x y z
N MET A 1 5.01 11.00 -16.12
CA MET A 1 4.31 9.76 -15.71
C MET A 1 3.87 9.92 -14.26
N ALA A 2 2.62 9.58 -13.92
CA ALA A 2 2.16 9.56 -12.53
C ALA A 2 2.91 8.48 -11.73
N LYS A 3 3.26 8.78 -10.48
CA LYS A 3 3.97 7.85 -9.60
C LYS A 3 3.01 6.78 -9.10
N LYS A 4 3.37 5.51 -9.30
CA LYS A 4 2.51 4.34 -8.99
C LYS A 4 2.23 4.26 -7.50
N SER A 5 0.95 4.27 -7.14
CA SER A 5 0.54 4.17 -5.74
C SER A 5 0.82 2.78 -5.16
N GLN A 6 0.95 2.71 -3.83
CA GLN A 6 1.14 1.47 -3.08
C GLN A 6 -0.17 1.11 -2.38
N HIS A 7 -0.73 -0.05 -2.68
CA HIS A 7 -1.96 -0.53 -2.07
C HIS A 7 -1.65 -1.50 -0.93
N VAL A 8 -2.21 -1.24 0.24
CA VAL A 8 -2.27 -2.20 1.35
C VAL A 8 -3.61 -2.92 1.28
N VAL A 9 -3.60 -4.19 0.89
CA VAL A 9 -4.82 -5.00 0.63
C VAL A 9 -4.89 -6.21 1.57
N PRO A 10 -6.10 -6.68 1.93
CA PRO A 10 -6.23 -7.95 2.64
C PRO A 10 -5.69 -9.11 1.76
N PHE A 11 -4.95 -10.03 2.36
CA PHE A 11 -4.39 -11.19 1.68
C PHE A 11 -4.37 -12.41 2.60
N GLY A 12 -5.29 -13.35 2.35
CA GLY A 12 -5.53 -14.49 3.26
C GLY A 12 -5.84 -14.00 4.68
N ASN A 13 -5.07 -14.49 5.65
CA ASN A 13 -5.20 -14.08 7.05
C ASN A 13 -4.43 -12.79 7.41
N GLY A 14 -3.69 -12.23 6.45
CA GLY A 14 -2.82 -11.07 6.64
C GLY A 14 -3.08 -9.95 5.63
N TRP A 15 -2.00 -9.25 5.28
CA TRP A 15 -2.01 -8.04 4.47
C TRP A 15 -0.88 -8.07 3.46
N ALA A 16 -1.14 -7.59 2.26
CA ALA A 16 -0.12 -7.48 1.22
C ALA A 16 0.06 -6.04 0.77
N VAL A 17 1.28 -5.71 0.33
CA VAL A 17 1.56 -4.45 -0.36
C VAL A 17 1.65 -4.72 -1.86
N LEU A 18 0.86 -4.02 -2.65
CA LEU A 18 0.81 -4.15 -4.11
C LEU A 18 1.08 -2.79 -4.76
N ALA A 19 2.10 -2.71 -5.61
CA ALA A 19 2.29 -1.52 -6.44
C ALA A 19 1.24 -1.47 -7.55
N GLU A 20 0.68 -0.29 -7.80
CA GLU A 20 -0.32 -0.06 -8.83
C GLU A 20 0.15 -0.57 -10.21
N GLY A 21 -0.69 -1.39 -10.85
CA GLY A 21 -0.40 -2.02 -12.14
C GLY A 21 0.59 -3.19 -12.09
N ARG A 22 1.05 -3.63 -10.91
CA ARG A 22 1.75 -4.92 -10.77
C ARG A 22 0.78 -6.04 -10.43
N LYS A 23 1.14 -7.27 -10.81
CA LYS A 23 0.44 -8.52 -10.45
C LYS A 23 1.04 -9.21 -9.24
N THR A 24 2.24 -8.80 -8.83
CA THR A 24 3.02 -9.42 -7.76
C THR A 24 3.01 -8.53 -6.53
N VAL A 25 2.78 -9.14 -5.36
CA VAL A 25 2.90 -8.45 -4.07
C VAL A 25 4.37 -8.18 -3.74
N SER A 26 4.64 -7.03 -3.12
CA SER A 26 5.97 -6.64 -2.67
C SER A 26 6.32 -7.26 -1.32
N VAL A 27 5.33 -7.41 -0.44
CA VAL A 27 5.47 -8.04 0.88
C VAL A 27 4.12 -8.57 1.34
N ILE A 28 4.15 -9.61 2.17
CA ILE A 28 3.01 -10.12 2.94
C ILE A 28 3.36 -9.99 4.42
N THR A 29 2.45 -9.43 5.21
CA THR A 29 2.57 -9.27 6.66
C THR A 29 1.35 -9.82 7.38
N THR A 30 1.46 -10.13 8.66
CA THR A 30 0.32 -10.59 9.46
C THR A 30 -0.55 -9.42 9.88
N ARG A 31 0.06 -8.26 10.19
CA ARG A 31 -0.65 -7.06 10.65
C ARG A 31 -0.72 -5.98 9.57
N GLN A 32 -1.85 -5.27 9.52
CA GLN A 32 -2.06 -4.16 8.58
C GLN A 32 -1.05 -3.04 8.80
N SER A 33 -0.73 -2.74 10.06
CA SER A 33 0.21 -1.69 10.44
C SER A 33 1.60 -1.92 9.87
N GLU A 34 2.06 -3.16 9.79
CA GLU A 34 3.35 -3.53 9.19
C GLU A 34 3.36 -3.28 7.68
N ALA A 35 2.31 -3.71 6.97
CA ALA A 35 2.14 -3.44 5.55
C ALA A 35 2.05 -1.93 5.27
N ILE A 36 1.34 -1.17 6.12
CA ILE A 36 1.26 0.30 6.01
C ILE A 36 2.64 0.92 6.16
N SER A 37 3.41 0.53 7.18
CA SER A 37 4.76 1.05 7.41
C SER A 37 5.68 0.78 6.21
N TYR A 38 5.62 -0.43 5.65
CA TYR A 38 6.38 -0.80 4.46
C TYR A 38 5.96 0.03 3.23
N ALA A 39 4.65 0.14 2.98
CA ALA A 39 4.09 0.91 1.86
C ALA A 39 4.46 2.40 1.96
N LYS A 40 4.41 2.99 3.16
CA LYS A 40 4.85 4.37 3.41
C LYS A 40 6.33 4.57 3.09
N GLY A 41 7.18 3.58 3.41
CA GLY A 41 8.61 3.62 3.07
C GLY A 41 8.85 3.68 1.55
N ILE A 42 8.11 2.88 0.77
CA ILE A 42 8.17 2.91 -0.69
C ILE A 42 7.63 4.23 -1.23
N ALA A 43 6.44 4.63 -0.78
CA ALA A 43 5.76 5.82 -1.27
C ALA A 43 6.57 7.10 -1.01
N LYS A 44 7.24 7.23 0.14
CA LYS A 44 8.16 8.34 0.41
C LYS A 44 9.32 8.39 -0.60
N LYS A 45 10.00 7.26 -0.83
CA LYS A 45 11.12 7.18 -1.80
C LYS A 45 10.66 7.49 -3.22
N GLN A 46 9.43 7.10 -3.55
CA GLN A 46 8.88 7.27 -4.87
C GLN A 46 8.07 8.56 -5.04
N LEU A 47 7.89 9.40 -4.01
CA LEU A 47 6.90 10.49 -3.93
C LEU A 47 5.51 10.08 -4.45
N ALA A 48 5.05 8.90 -4.04
CA ALA A 48 3.80 8.30 -4.47
C ALA A 48 2.73 8.34 -3.36
N GLU A 49 1.55 7.77 -3.65
CA GLU A 49 0.49 7.59 -2.66
C GLU A 49 0.51 6.20 -2.02
N VAL A 50 -0.08 6.09 -0.84
CA VAL A 50 -0.45 4.83 -0.19
C VAL A 50 -1.97 4.78 -0.07
N ILE A 51 -2.58 3.70 -0.56
CA ILE A 51 -4.02 3.42 -0.47
C ILE A 51 -4.20 2.23 0.47
N ILE A 52 -4.98 2.42 1.54
CA ILE A 52 -5.17 1.42 2.57
C ILE A 52 -6.58 0.88 2.46
N HIS A 53 -6.71 -0.43 2.21
CA HIS A 53 -8.00 -1.12 2.14
C HIS A 53 -8.36 -1.71 3.52
N GLY A 54 -9.65 -1.85 3.83
CA GLY A 54 -10.14 -2.63 4.95
C GLY A 54 -10.19 -4.13 4.64
N ARG A 55 -10.53 -4.96 5.63
CA ARG A 55 -10.75 -6.41 5.42
C ARG A 55 -11.88 -6.70 4.41
N ASN A 56 -12.80 -5.77 4.24
CA ASN A 56 -13.88 -5.83 3.24
C ASN A 56 -13.42 -5.40 1.83
N GLY A 57 -12.12 -5.17 1.61
CA GLY A 57 -11.55 -4.74 0.33
C GLY A 57 -11.81 -3.28 -0.05
N LYS A 58 -12.66 -2.55 0.70
CA LYS A 58 -12.95 -1.13 0.44
C LYS A 58 -11.81 -0.24 0.91
N ILE A 59 -11.63 0.90 0.26
CA ILE A 59 -10.65 1.90 0.70
C ILE A 59 -11.09 2.47 2.05
N ARG A 60 -10.18 2.45 3.02
CA ARG A 60 -10.36 3.04 4.35
C ARG A 60 -9.62 4.37 4.50
N GLU A 61 -8.45 4.50 3.88
CA GLU A 61 -7.56 5.65 4.05
C GLU A 61 -6.64 5.83 2.83
N ARG A 62 -6.26 7.09 2.54
CA ARG A 62 -5.29 7.45 1.51
C ARG A 62 -4.27 8.43 2.09
N ASN A 63 -2.99 8.17 1.87
CA ASN A 63 -1.88 9.02 2.27
C ASN A 63 -1.04 9.41 1.05
N SER A 64 -0.89 10.70 0.76
CA SER A 64 -0.06 11.18 -0.36
C SER A 64 1.29 11.70 0.12
N TYR A 65 2.35 11.34 -0.62
CA TYR A 65 3.72 11.84 -0.43
C TYR A 65 4.23 12.61 -1.64
N ALA A 66 3.34 13.00 -2.56
CA ALA A 66 3.70 13.61 -3.85
C ALA A 66 4.12 15.10 -3.76
N LEU A 67 3.96 15.75 -2.60
CA LEU A 67 4.16 17.20 -2.42
C LEU A 67 4.80 17.56 -1.07
N ARG A 68 5.54 16.62 -0.44
CA ARG A 68 6.24 16.87 0.83
C ARG A 68 7.72 17.12 0.64
#